data_AF-A0A1I8GSV8-F1
#
_entry.id   AF-A0A1I8GSV8-F1
#
_cell.length_a   1.000
_cell.length_b   1.000
_cell.length_c   1.000
_cell.angle_alpha   90.00
_cell.angle_beta   90.00
_cell.angle_gamma   90.00
#
_symmetry.space_group_name_H-M   'P 1'
#
loop_
_entity.id
_entity.type
_entity.pdbx_description
1 polymer ?
#
loop_
_entity_poly.entity_id
_entity_poly.type
_entity_poly.pdbx_seq_one_letter_code
_entity_poly.pdbx_strand_id
1 'polypeptide(L)'
;MSTTRRYSLSSAATSPLAGYADPFELGPMQHHQHPYLHQQQQLRLSLRRGPDSSLRHLDQELSVLGLPGLFLTASADELNVSALASACQQLVALYHRSRDAREALEDKNRRLESELRDSRRAEQRLQETARDAASQSAGLRERERRLDERGRRLNDQLREARDEAKRLNQQLQQRDTQHRHERRKLSKEADRLRERLQAGLSNSLGPVRLSCIESAPPTPLRLTSADQAQIPKFQRNYQAQLESRQAELAAENQELRDSLFRVHRQLRELQLLSLASAEQDENAEADANGDPADEEELHENLLKLPYQLLKDRLDRQLKAGCDRLRTRLGQPGARGRSADGGGGPAAVAGAGSSASNGEDSVMMQEQMRQLKERLSSYEELMHRQEQLIKQSFLAHFLLSKNRSMASLASRTLPYSTTVTGAPRIIRDRLSGGAKSSLLKARYRQRTGMPLAMAMPISMPTPCDSRLTSATT
;
A
#
# COMPACT_ATOMS: atom_id res chain seq x y z
N MET A 1 10.62 -53.63 -31.57
CA MET A 1 10.78 -54.01 -30.15
C MET A 1 11.82 -53.11 -29.53
N SER A 2 11.43 -52.27 -28.58
CA SER A 2 12.25 -51.83 -27.44
C SER A 2 11.44 -50.82 -26.64
N THR A 3 11.31 -51.13 -25.37
CA THR A 3 10.39 -50.61 -24.37
C THR A 3 10.88 -49.30 -23.75
N THR A 4 10.09 -48.23 -23.83
CA THR A 4 10.35 -46.99 -23.08
C THR A 4 9.66 -47.05 -21.72
N ARG A 5 10.48 -47.07 -20.67
CA ARG A 5 10.09 -47.06 -19.26
C ARG A 5 9.45 -45.73 -18.85
N ARG A 6 8.45 -45.87 -17.98
CA ARG A 6 7.77 -44.84 -17.16
C ARG A 6 8.77 -44.00 -16.35
N TYR A 7 8.52 -42.70 -16.24
CA TYR A 7 8.57 -41.97 -14.97
C TYR A 7 7.50 -40.86 -14.97
N SER A 8 6.39 -41.13 -14.29
CA SER A 8 5.43 -40.14 -13.82
C SER A 8 5.95 -39.53 -12.53
N LEU A 9 6.38 -38.26 -12.56
CA LEU A 9 6.68 -37.51 -11.34
C LEU A 9 5.39 -36.85 -10.84
N SER A 10 4.70 -37.58 -9.96
CA SER A 10 3.78 -37.02 -8.98
C SER A 10 4.60 -36.21 -7.98
N SER A 11 4.50 -34.88 -8.04
CA SER A 11 5.02 -34.01 -6.98
C SER A 11 3.94 -33.81 -5.94
N ALA A 12 3.80 -34.79 -5.05
CA ALA A 12 3.19 -34.60 -3.75
C ALA A 12 4.10 -33.67 -2.93
N ALA A 13 3.78 -32.38 -2.90
CA ALA A 13 4.31 -31.46 -1.91
C ALA A 13 3.49 -31.65 -0.62
N THR A 14 3.93 -32.61 0.17
CA THR A 14 3.50 -32.80 1.55
C THR A 14 3.97 -31.59 2.35
N SER A 15 3.06 -30.68 2.69
CA SER A 15 3.31 -29.60 3.65
C SER A 15 3.66 -30.19 5.02
N PRO A 16 4.84 -29.90 5.60
CA PRO A 16 5.13 -30.22 6.99
C PRO A 16 4.84 -28.98 7.83
N LEU A 17 3.56 -28.68 8.05
CA LEU A 17 3.14 -27.60 8.97
C LEU A 17 1.75 -27.91 9.53
N ALA A 18 1.56 -29.16 9.95
CA ALA A 18 0.48 -29.58 10.83
C ALA A 18 1.14 -30.13 12.09
N GLY A 19 1.41 -29.25 13.06
CA GLY A 19 2.17 -29.64 14.25
C GLY A 19 2.58 -28.47 15.14
N TYR A 20 1.76 -27.42 15.25
CA TYR A 20 1.74 -26.62 16.45
C TYR A 20 0.44 -26.97 17.17
N ALA A 21 0.49 -28.09 17.90
CA ALA A 21 -0.44 -28.31 18.98
C ALA A 21 -0.21 -27.18 19.98
N ASP A 22 -1.27 -26.42 20.28
CA ASP A 22 -1.30 -25.45 21.37
C ASP A 22 -0.77 -26.10 22.65
N PRO A 23 0.35 -25.63 23.23
CA PRO A 23 0.86 -26.19 24.47
C PRO A 23 0.34 -25.42 25.68
N PHE A 24 -0.85 -24.81 25.66
CA PHE A 24 -1.42 -24.14 26.83
C PHE A 24 -2.96 -24.13 26.83
N GLU A 25 -3.58 -25.30 26.70
CA GLU A 25 -4.82 -25.52 27.46
C GLU A 25 -4.44 -25.62 28.95
N LEU A 26 -4.29 -24.47 29.59
CA LEU A 26 -4.46 -24.39 31.04
C LEU A 26 -5.93 -24.74 31.29
N GLY A 27 -6.19 -26.03 31.50
CA GLY A 27 -7.46 -26.51 32.02
C GLY A 27 -7.86 -25.68 33.25
N PRO A 28 -9.17 -25.55 33.52
CA PRO A 28 -9.65 -24.69 34.60
C PRO A 28 -8.90 -25.04 35.87
N MET A 29 -8.19 -24.03 36.42
CA MET A 29 -7.48 -24.13 37.69
C MET A 29 -8.39 -24.82 38.69
N GLN A 30 -8.11 -26.10 38.96
CA GLN A 30 -8.85 -26.84 39.96
C GLN A 30 -8.65 -26.09 41.27
N HIS A 31 -9.72 -25.46 41.74
CA HIS A 31 -9.75 -24.80 43.03
C HIS A 31 -9.23 -25.79 44.07
N HIS A 32 -8.04 -25.54 44.61
CA HIS A 32 -7.42 -26.30 45.69
C HIS A 32 -8.18 -26.03 47.00
N GLN A 33 -9.45 -26.41 47.08
CA GLN A 33 -10.27 -26.34 48.30
C GLN A 33 -9.93 -27.47 49.30
N HIS A 34 -9.20 -28.50 48.85
CA HIS A 34 -8.93 -29.73 49.61
C HIS A 34 -8.08 -29.58 50.89
N PRO A 35 -7.05 -28.70 50.97
CA PRO A 35 -6.25 -28.54 52.19
C PRO A 35 -7.01 -27.80 53.30
N TYR A 36 -7.78 -26.77 52.93
CA TYR A 36 -8.54 -25.93 53.86
C TYR A 36 -9.65 -26.71 54.57
N LEU A 37 -10.33 -27.62 53.86
CA LEU A 37 -11.38 -28.47 54.44
C LEU A 37 -10.84 -29.47 55.46
N HIS A 38 -9.66 -30.04 55.22
CA HIS A 38 -9.01 -30.95 56.16
C HIS A 38 -8.56 -30.22 57.43
N GLN A 39 -7.98 -29.02 57.27
CA GLN A 39 -7.56 -28.18 58.40
C GLN A 39 -8.76 -27.70 59.24
N GLN A 40 -9.88 -27.33 58.60
CA GLN A 40 -11.13 -27.00 59.31
C GLN A 40 -11.73 -28.19 60.07
N GLN A 41 -11.64 -29.40 59.52
CA GLN A 41 -12.09 -30.61 60.23
C GLN A 41 -11.23 -30.92 61.45
N GLN A 42 -9.91 -30.76 61.36
CA GLN A 42 -9.00 -30.96 62.50
C GLN A 42 -9.25 -29.95 63.63
N LEU A 43 -9.44 -28.67 63.28
CA LEU A 43 -9.81 -27.62 64.25
C LEU A 43 -11.13 -27.95 64.96
N ARG A 44 -12.15 -28.40 64.22
CA ARG A 44 -13.44 -28.82 64.81
C ARG A 44 -13.32 -30.01 65.74
N LEU A 45 -12.43 -30.96 65.45
CA LEU A 45 -12.20 -32.13 66.30
C LEU A 45 -11.41 -31.78 67.57
N SER A 46 -10.51 -30.78 67.50
CA SER A 46 -9.75 -30.29 68.66
C SER A 46 -10.65 -29.58 69.67
N LEU A 47 -11.57 -28.71 69.22
CA LEU A 47 -12.54 -28.02 70.10
C LEU A 47 -13.48 -28.98 70.86
N ARG A 48 -13.71 -30.19 70.33
CA ARG A 48 -14.62 -31.18 70.93
C ARG A 48 -13.99 -31.97 72.08
N ARG A 49 -12.67 -31.89 72.28
CA ARG A 49 -11.90 -32.66 73.28
C ARG A 49 -11.73 -31.96 74.64
N GLY A 50 -12.30 -30.75 74.82
CA GLY A 50 -12.23 -29.96 76.05
C GLY A 50 -11.20 -28.82 75.97
N PRO A 51 -11.31 -27.81 76.85
CA PRO A 51 -10.56 -26.55 76.75
C PRO A 51 -9.04 -26.73 76.82
N ASP A 52 -8.54 -27.60 77.71
CA ASP A 52 -7.10 -27.79 77.92
C ASP A 52 -6.42 -28.46 76.72
N SER A 53 -7.09 -29.42 76.10
CA SER A 53 -6.62 -30.06 74.88
C SER A 53 -6.61 -29.10 73.68
N SER A 54 -7.55 -28.15 73.65
CA SER A 54 -7.62 -27.12 72.63
C SER A 54 -6.50 -26.09 72.80
N LEU A 55 -6.20 -25.69 74.05
CA LEU A 55 -5.13 -24.75 74.38
C LEU A 55 -3.74 -25.33 74.06
N ARG A 56 -3.49 -26.60 74.38
CA ARG A 56 -2.22 -27.28 74.00
C ARG A 56 -2.06 -27.42 72.49
N HIS A 57 -3.14 -27.68 71.77
CA HIS A 57 -3.10 -27.71 70.30
C HIS A 57 -2.80 -26.31 69.74
N LEU A 58 -3.42 -25.26 70.30
CA LEU A 58 -3.19 -23.87 69.90
C LEU A 58 -1.73 -23.45 70.16
N ASP A 59 -1.17 -23.83 71.31
CA ASP A 59 0.24 -23.63 71.67
C ASP A 59 1.21 -24.30 70.67
N GLN A 60 0.87 -25.50 70.22
CA GLN A 60 1.63 -26.21 69.19
C GLN A 60 1.57 -25.51 67.83
N GLU A 61 0.39 -25.06 67.40
CA GLU A 61 0.22 -24.31 66.14
C GLU A 61 0.94 -22.96 66.18
N LEU A 62 0.87 -22.25 67.31
CA LEU A 62 1.62 -21.00 67.51
C LEU A 62 3.13 -21.26 67.42
N SER A 63 3.62 -22.34 68.01
CA SER A 63 5.03 -22.74 67.93
C SER A 63 5.47 -23.05 66.49
N VAL A 64 4.62 -23.72 65.69
CA VAL A 64 4.88 -23.98 64.26
C VAL A 64 4.96 -22.67 63.45
N LEU A 65 4.16 -21.68 63.83
CA LEU A 65 4.20 -20.33 63.24
C LEU A 65 5.37 -19.48 63.78
N GLY A 66 6.20 -20.02 64.68
CA GLY A 66 7.32 -19.31 65.31
C GLY A 66 6.91 -18.25 66.34
N LEU A 67 5.68 -18.34 66.86
CA LEU A 67 5.13 -17.44 67.86
C LEU A 67 5.40 -17.94 69.29
N PRO A 68 5.45 -17.05 70.30
CA PRO A 68 5.70 -17.45 71.68
C PRO A 68 4.57 -18.34 72.22
N GLY A 69 4.96 -19.39 72.96
CA GLY A 69 4.02 -20.32 73.58
C GLY A 69 3.17 -19.69 74.68
N LEU A 70 1.99 -20.26 74.90
CA LEU A 70 0.96 -19.80 75.84
C LEU A 70 1.25 -20.21 77.29
N PHE A 71 2.08 -21.23 77.50
CA PHE A 71 2.41 -21.79 78.81
C PHE A 71 3.84 -21.40 79.23
N LEU A 72 4.03 -21.05 80.51
CA LEU A 72 5.36 -20.63 81.04
C LEU A 72 6.38 -21.78 81.08
N THR A 73 5.93 -23.01 81.29
CA THR A 73 6.76 -24.23 81.27
C THR A 73 5.94 -25.42 80.79
N ALA A 74 6.58 -26.43 80.17
CA ALA A 74 5.91 -27.63 79.67
C ALA A 74 5.21 -28.47 80.76
N SER A 75 5.45 -28.16 82.04
CA SER A 75 4.90 -28.83 83.22
C SER A 75 3.89 -28.00 84.01
N ALA A 76 3.75 -26.69 83.73
CA ALA A 76 2.79 -25.82 84.41
C ALA A 76 1.59 -25.54 83.51
N ASP A 77 0.41 -25.97 83.92
CA ASP A 77 -0.87 -25.67 83.24
C ASP A 77 -1.33 -24.20 83.46
N GLU A 78 -0.42 -23.30 83.90
CA GLU A 78 -0.71 -21.89 84.09
C GLU A 78 -0.52 -21.10 82.78
N LEU A 79 -1.64 -20.55 82.29
CA LEU A 79 -1.70 -19.79 81.06
C LEU A 79 -1.14 -18.38 81.26
N ASN A 80 -0.16 -17.99 80.44
CA ASN A 80 0.38 -16.65 80.44
C ASN A 80 -0.48 -15.73 79.56
N VAL A 81 -1.37 -14.95 80.18
CA VAL A 81 -2.26 -14.00 79.48
C VAL A 81 -1.47 -12.97 78.65
N SER A 82 -0.29 -12.56 79.11
CA SER A 82 0.57 -11.61 78.37
C SER A 82 1.21 -12.24 77.12
N ALA A 83 1.57 -13.52 77.20
CA ALA A 83 2.07 -14.28 76.06
C ALA A 83 0.95 -14.53 75.04
N LEU A 84 -0.27 -14.85 75.51
CA LEU A 84 -1.45 -14.96 74.65
C LEU A 84 -1.76 -13.63 73.93
N ALA A 85 -1.77 -12.51 74.65
CA ALA A 85 -2.01 -11.20 74.04
C ALA A 85 -0.96 -10.83 73.00
N SER A 86 0.33 -11.10 73.29
CA SER A 86 1.43 -10.90 72.33
C SER A 86 1.33 -11.83 71.12
N ALA A 87 1.01 -13.11 71.32
CA ALA A 87 0.82 -14.08 70.25
C ALA A 87 -0.35 -13.66 69.34
N CYS A 88 -1.48 -13.23 69.90
CA CYS A 88 -2.61 -12.69 69.15
C CYS A 88 -2.21 -11.45 68.35
N GLN A 89 -1.46 -10.51 68.94
CA GLN A 89 -1.01 -9.32 68.23
C GLN A 89 -0.06 -9.67 67.07
N GLN A 90 0.88 -10.60 67.28
CA GLN A 90 1.80 -11.06 66.23
C GLN A 90 1.05 -11.84 65.14
N LEU A 91 0.05 -12.62 65.48
CA LEU A 91 -0.78 -13.38 64.53
C LEU A 91 -1.63 -12.45 63.66
N VAL A 92 -2.19 -11.37 64.25
CA VAL A 92 -2.87 -10.30 63.50
C VAL A 92 -1.88 -9.60 62.55
N ALA A 93 -0.67 -9.28 63.02
CA ALA A 93 0.36 -8.67 62.19
C ALA A 93 0.82 -9.59 61.03
N LEU A 94 0.98 -10.89 61.29
CA LEU A 94 1.28 -11.89 60.27
C LEU A 94 0.15 -12.04 59.26
N TYR A 95 -1.11 -12.04 59.71
CA TYR A 95 -2.28 -12.08 58.84
C TYR A 95 -2.31 -10.89 57.89
N HIS A 96 -2.11 -9.67 58.40
CA HIS A 96 -2.03 -8.48 57.56
C HIS A 96 -0.89 -8.57 56.54
N ARG A 97 0.33 -8.93 56.96
CA ARG A 97 1.46 -9.11 56.04
C ARG A 97 1.21 -10.16 54.97
N SER A 98 0.63 -11.30 55.35
CA SER A 98 0.30 -12.38 54.41
C SER A 98 -0.79 -11.95 53.44
N ARG A 99 -1.79 -11.19 53.90
CA ARG A 99 -2.85 -10.64 53.07
C ARG A 99 -2.29 -9.64 52.07
N ASP A 100 -1.48 -8.69 52.53
CA ASP A 100 -0.86 -7.67 51.67
C ASP A 100 0.06 -8.32 50.62
N ALA A 101 0.83 -9.34 51.02
CA ALA A 101 1.68 -10.10 50.09
C ALA A 101 0.84 -10.84 49.04
N ARG A 102 -0.30 -11.41 49.44
CA ARG A 102 -1.23 -12.10 48.53
C ARG A 102 -1.87 -11.11 47.56
N GLU A 103 -2.39 -9.98 48.04
CA GLU A 103 -2.96 -8.91 47.19
C GLU A 103 -1.92 -8.41 46.18
N ALA A 104 -0.67 -8.19 46.61
CA ALA A 104 0.42 -7.78 45.72
C ALA A 104 0.76 -8.84 44.65
N LEU A 105 0.65 -10.14 44.97
CA LEU A 105 0.84 -11.22 44.00
C LEU A 105 -0.34 -11.32 43.02
N GLU A 106 -1.58 -11.17 43.50
CA GLU A 106 -2.78 -11.16 42.65
C GLU A 106 -2.72 -9.99 41.66
N ASP A 107 -2.29 -8.80 42.09
CA ASP A 107 -2.12 -7.65 41.20
C ASP A 107 -1.01 -7.85 40.17
N LYS A 108 0.13 -8.44 40.57
CA LYS A 108 1.18 -8.82 39.62
C LYS A 108 0.66 -9.83 38.61
N ASN A 109 -0.11 -10.81 39.05
CA ASN A 109 -0.67 -11.83 38.16
C ASN A 109 -1.65 -11.21 37.16
N ARG A 110 -2.54 -10.31 37.59
CA ARG A 110 -3.45 -9.57 36.69
C ARG A 110 -2.69 -8.76 35.64
N ARG A 111 -1.56 -8.13 36.01
CA ARG A 111 -0.71 -7.39 35.06
C ARG A 111 -0.07 -8.32 34.04
N LEU A 112 0.53 -9.43 34.49
CA LEU A 112 1.14 -10.43 33.61
C LEU A 112 0.11 -11.07 32.67
N GLU A 113 -1.10 -11.34 33.15
CA GLU A 113 -2.20 -11.82 32.31
C GLU A 113 -2.58 -10.81 31.22
N SER A 114 -2.61 -9.51 31.55
CA SER A 114 -2.86 -8.46 30.56
C SER A 114 -1.73 -8.40 29.53
N GLU A 115 -0.48 -8.37 29.97
CA GLU A 115 0.70 -8.35 29.10
C GLU A 115 0.73 -9.58 28.16
N LEU A 116 0.39 -10.76 28.68
CA LEU A 116 0.29 -11.98 27.89
C LEU A 116 -0.81 -11.88 26.83
N ARG A 117 -1.99 -11.34 27.18
CA ARG A 117 -3.09 -11.13 26.21
C ARG A 117 -2.68 -10.16 25.12
N ASP A 118 -2.01 -9.07 25.47
CA ASP A 118 -1.55 -8.07 24.51
C ASP A 118 -0.46 -8.63 23.59
N SER A 119 0.49 -9.40 24.14
CA SER A 119 1.49 -10.13 23.36
C SER A 119 0.86 -11.12 22.38
N ARG A 120 -0.16 -11.88 22.81
CA ARG A 120 -0.88 -12.83 21.93
C ARG A 120 -1.64 -12.12 20.82
N ARG A 121 -2.26 -10.98 21.11
CA ARG A 121 -2.92 -10.14 20.09
C ARG A 121 -1.92 -9.60 19.08
N ALA A 122 -0.76 -9.14 19.54
CA ALA A 122 0.31 -8.69 18.66
C ALA A 122 0.84 -9.83 17.77
N GLU A 123 1.01 -11.03 18.35
CA GLU A 123 1.41 -12.23 17.61
C GLU A 123 0.39 -12.60 16.52
N GLN A 124 -0.91 -12.59 16.83
CA GLN A 124 -1.98 -12.87 15.86
C GLN A 124 -1.95 -11.88 14.69
N ARG A 125 -1.83 -10.58 14.96
CA ARG A 125 -1.70 -9.54 13.92
C ARG A 125 -0.45 -9.74 13.04
N LEU A 126 0.67 -10.12 13.64
CA LEU A 126 1.89 -10.44 12.90
C LEU A 126 1.72 -11.69 12.02
N GLN A 127 1.01 -12.71 12.50
CA GLN A 127 0.71 -13.90 11.71
C GLN A 127 -0.22 -13.59 10.53
N GLU A 128 -1.24 -12.76 10.73
CA GLU A 128 -2.15 -12.30 9.66
C GLU A 128 -1.40 -11.51 8.59
N THR A 129 -0.63 -10.49 9.00
CA THR A 129 0.19 -9.70 8.06
C THR A 129 1.21 -10.55 7.31
N ALA A 130 1.80 -11.57 7.95
CA ALA A 130 2.69 -12.51 7.29
C ALA A 130 1.97 -13.38 6.24
N ARG A 131 0.73 -13.84 6.52
CA ARG A 131 -0.10 -14.59 5.58
C ARG A 131 -0.50 -13.71 4.39
N ASP A 132 -0.88 -12.46 4.64
CA ASP A 132 -1.22 -11.50 3.59
C ASP A 132 -0.02 -11.20 2.70
N ALA A 133 1.14 -10.94 3.29
CA ALA A 133 2.38 -10.72 2.55
C ALA A 133 2.78 -11.94 1.71
N ALA A 134 2.61 -13.16 2.24
CA ALA A 134 2.86 -14.40 1.50
C ALA A 134 1.90 -14.56 0.31
N SER A 135 0.62 -14.26 0.50
CA SER A 135 -0.39 -14.27 -0.58
C SER A 135 -0.08 -13.24 -1.67
N GLN A 136 0.25 -12.01 -1.29
CA GLN A 136 0.66 -10.95 -2.22
C GLN A 136 1.93 -11.34 -3.00
N SER A 137 2.92 -11.91 -2.33
CA SER A 137 4.15 -12.40 -2.96
C SER A 137 3.86 -13.50 -3.99
N ALA A 138 2.98 -14.44 -3.67
CA ALA A 138 2.55 -15.48 -4.61
C ALA A 138 1.86 -14.87 -5.84
N GLY A 139 0.96 -13.89 -5.64
CA GLY A 139 0.32 -13.15 -6.72
C GLY A 139 1.30 -12.40 -7.62
N LEU A 140 2.32 -11.76 -7.05
CA LEU A 140 3.37 -11.08 -7.81
C LEU A 140 4.23 -12.05 -8.62
N ARG A 141 4.62 -13.20 -8.05
CA ARG A 141 5.38 -14.24 -8.78
C ARG A 141 4.62 -14.81 -9.98
N GLU A 142 3.30 -15.01 -9.84
CA GLU A 142 2.47 -15.46 -10.96
C GLU A 142 2.36 -14.40 -12.06
N ARG A 143 2.26 -13.11 -11.68
CA ARG A 143 2.30 -12.00 -12.65
C ARG A 143 3.64 -11.93 -13.37
N GLU A 144 4.75 -12.05 -12.65
CA GLU A 144 6.10 -12.11 -13.21
C GLU A 144 6.25 -13.26 -14.21
N ARG A 145 5.81 -14.47 -13.83
CA ARG A 145 5.78 -15.63 -14.71
C ARG A 145 5.00 -15.38 -16.02
N ARG A 146 3.80 -14.77 -15.93
CA ARG A 146 2.99 -14.45 -17.11
C ARG A 146 3.67 -13.42 -18.01
N LEU A 147 4.33 -12.42 -17.43
CA LEU A 147 5.09 -11.42 -18.17
C LEU A 147 6.30 -12.06 -18.87
N ASP A 148 7.01 -12.97 -18.20
CA ASP A 148 8.11 -13.72 -18.80
C ASP A 148 7.66 -14.58 -19.97
N GLU A 149 6.54 -15.30 -19.82
CA GLU A 149 5.95 -16.09 -20.89
C GLU A 149 5.54 -15.22 -22.08
N ARG A 150 4.93 -14.05 -21.83
CA ARG A 150 4.60 -13.08 -22.87
C ARG A 150 5.85 -12.51 -23.54
N GLY A 151 6.88 -12.18 -22.77
CA GLY A 151 8.16 -11.68 -23.27
C GLY A 151 8.84 -12.69 -24.19
N ARG A 152 8.83 -13.98 -23.83
CA ARG A 152 9.34 -15.07 -24.68
C ARG A 152 8.58 -15.15 -26.00
N ARG A 153 7.24 -15.17 -25.96
CA ARG A 153 6.39 -15.20 -27.17
C ARG A 153 6.67 -14.03 -28.11
N LEU A 154 6.78 -12.81 -27.58
CA LEU A 154 7.10 -11.63 -28.38
C LEU A 154 8.50 -11.72 -29.00
N ASN A 155 9.48 -12.25 -28.27
CA ASN A 155 10.83 -12.46 -28.78
C ASN A 155 10.85 -13.47 -29.93
N ASP A 156 10.07 -14.55 -29.81
CA ASP A 156 9.95 -15.57 -30.86
C ASP A 156 9.29 -14.97 -32.11
N GLN A 157 8.19 -14.23 -31.97
CA GLN A 157 7.56 -13.50 -33.08
C GLN A 157 8.51 -12.50 -33.75
N LEU A 158 9.31 -11.79 -32.96
CA LEU A 158 10.30 -10.84 -33.47
C LEU A 158 11.42 -11.55 -34.24
N ARG A 159 11.83 -12.75 -33.81
CA ARG A 159 12.79 -13.58 -34.55
C ARG A 159 12.19 -14.05 -35.87
N GLU A 160 10.97 -14.57 -35.86
CA GLU A 160 10.24 -15.00 -37.05
C GLU A 160 10.12 -13.86 -38.06
N ALA A 161 9.63 -12.68 -37.64
CA ALA A 161 9.51 -11.50 -38.50
C ALA A 161 10.86 -11.04 -39.08
N ARG A 162 11.94 -11.13 -38.30
CA ARG A 162 13.30 -10.82 -38.79
C ARG A 162 13.75 -11.81 -39.86
N ASP A 163 13.47 -13.09 -39.70
CA ASP A 163 13.86 -14.11 -40.66
C ASP A 163 13.02 -14.06 -41.93
N GLU A 164 11.73 -13.74 -41.83
CA GLU A 164 10.87 -13.41 -42.96
C GLU A 164 11.35 -12.17 -43.73
N ALA A 165 11.70 -11.09 -43.01
CA ALA A 165 12.24 -9.88 -43.63
C ALA A 165 13.55 -10.17 -44.39
N LYS A 166 14.45 -10.98 -43.82
CA LYS A 166 15.67 -11.42 -44.51
C LYS A 166 15.33 -12.23 -45.76
N ARG A 167 14.38 -13.16 -45.69
CA ARG A 167 13.94 -13.99 -46.82
C ARG A 167 13.35 -13.15 -47.95
N LEU A 168 12.46 -12.20 -47.63
CA LEU A 168 11.87 -11.29 -48.60
C LEU A 168 12.92 -10.37 -49.24
N ASN A 169 13.86 -9.87 -48.45
CA ASN A 169 14.96 -9.06 -48.96
C ASN A 169 15.85 -9.85 -49.94
N GLN A 170 16.15 -11.12 -49.66
CA GLN A 170 16.86 -11.99 -50.60
C GLN A 170 16.07 -12.20 -51.90
N GLN A 171 14.76 -12.42 -51.81
CA GLN A 171 13.91 -12.54 -53.00
C GLN A 171 13.88 -11.24 -53.83
N LEU A 172 13.78 -10.08 -53.17
CA LEU A 172 13.85 -8.78 -53.85
C LEU A 172 15.19 -8.58 -54.56
N GLN A 173 16.31 -8.88 -53.90
CA GLN A 173 17.63 -8.80 -54.52
C GLN A 173 17.74 -9.71 -55.75
N GLN A 174 17.22 -10.95 -55.67
CA GLN A 174 17.18 -11.86 -56.81
C GLN A 174 16.36 -11.26 -57.96
N ARG A 175 15.16 -10.73 -57.68
CA ARG A 175 14.32 -10.07 -58.71
C ARG A 175 15.00 -8.85 -59.32
N ASP A 176 15.66 -8.01 -58.52
CA ASP A 176 16.41 -6.86 -59.02
C ASP A 176 17.54 -7.28 -59.96
N THR A 177 18.28 -8.34 -59.62
CA THR A 177 19.33 -8.87 -60.51
C THR A 177 18.74 -9.41 -61.81
N GLN A 178 17.61 -10.11 -61.74
CA GLN A 178 16.90 -10.62 -62.92
C GLN A 178 16.40 -9.48 -63.81
N HIS A 179 15.72 -8.49 -63.24
CA HIS A 179 15.23 -7.33 -63.99
C HIS A 179 16.36 -6.50 -64.60
N ARG A 180 17.49 -6.34 -63.90
CA ARG A 180 18.69 -5.69 -64.47
C ARG A 180 19.23 -6.47 -65.67
N HIS A 181 19.26 -7.80 -65.59
CA HIS A 181 19.68 -8.64 -66.70
C HIS A 181 18.72 -8.54 -67.91
N GLU A 182 17.41 -8.64 -67.67
CA GLU A 182 16.37 -8.48 -68.69
C GLU A 182 16.43 -7.11 -69.37
N ARG A 183 16.56 -6.02 -68.59
CA ARG A 183 16.74 -4.66 -69.12
C ARG A 183 17.97 -4.54 -70.00
N ARG A 184 19.10 -5.14 -69.60
CA ARG A 184 20.33 -5.15 -70.41
C ARG A 184 20.14 -5.93 -71.71
N LYS A 185 19.43 -7.06 -71.67
CA LYS A 185 19.11 -7.87 -72.85
C LYS A 185 18.22 -7.09 -73.83
N LEU A 186 17.14 -6.49 -73.34
CA LEU A 186 16.22 -5.67 -74.14
C LEU A 186 16.91 -4.44 -74.73
N SER A 187 17.79 -3.77 -73.96
CA SER A 187 18.59 -2.65 -74.49
C SER A 187 19.44 -3.08 -75.67
N LYS A 188 20.16 -4.21 -75.56
CA LYS A 188 20.98 -4.74 -76.66
C LYS A 188 20.15 -5.13 -77.89
N GLU A 189 18.96 -5.69 -77.69
CA GLU A 189 18.04 -6.02 -78.78
C GLU A 189 17.49 -4.76 -79.46
N ALA A 190 17.12 -3.74 -78.68
CA ALA A 190 16.69 -2.46 -79.20
C ALA A 190 17.81 -1.76 -80.00
N ASP A 191 19.04 -1.79 -79.51
CA ASP A 191 20.19 -1.22 -80.21
C ASP A 191 20.48 -1.97 -81.52
N ARG A 192 20.41 -3.31 -81.53
CA ARG A 192 20.49 -4.12 -82.77
C ARG A 192 19.38 -3.78 -83.77
N LEU A 193 18.14 -3.58 -83.29
CA LEU A 193 17.02 -3.20 -84.16
C LEU A 193 17.20 -1.79 -84.71
N ARG A 194 17.68 -0.84 -83.89
CA ARG A 194 18.03 0.51 -84.33
C ARG A 194 19.12 0.48 -85.39
N GLU A 195 20.18 -0.28 -85.20
CA GLU A 195 21.25 -0.46 -86.18
C GLU A 195 20.72 -1.03 -87.51
N ARG A 196 19.85 -2.06 -87.46
CA ARG A 196 19.21 -2.63 -88.66
C ARG A 196 18.28 -1.64 -89.37
N LEU A 197 17.52 -0.85 -88.61
CA LEU A 197 16.67 0.21 -89.17
C LEU A 197 17.51 1.32 -89.79
N GLN A 198 18.56 1.77 -89.12
CA GLN A 198 19.46 2.80 -89.64
C GLN A 198 20.15 2.32 -90.91
N ALA A 199 20.63 1.06 -90.95
CA ALA A 199 21.18 0.45 -92.16
C ALA A 199 20.13 0.29 -93.27
N GLY A 200 18.89 -0.07 -92.93
CA GLY A 200 17.78 -0.15 -93.87
C GLY A 200 17.40 1.21 -94.45
N LEU A 201 17.36 2.26 -93.63
CA LEU A 201 17.11 3.62 -94.04
C LEU A 201 18.25 4.19 -94.89
N SER A 202 19.52 3.97 -94.51
CA SER A 202 20.67 4.41 -95.30
C SER A 202 20.79 3.71 -96.65
N ASN A 203 20.27 2.49 -96.77
CA ASN A 203 20.29 1.72 -98.01
C ASN A 203 19.06 1.97 -98.92
N SER A 204 17.96 2.53 -98.39
CA SER A 204 16.70 2.75 -99.14
C SER A 204 16.37 4.23 -99.37
N LEU A 205 16.94 5.14 -98.59
CA LEU A 205 16.76 6.57 -98.71
C LEU A 205 18.15 7.22 -98.73
N GLY A 206 18.50 7.83 -99.86
CA GLY A 206 19.51 8.90 -99.88
C GLY A 206 19.11 10.04 -98.93
N PRO A 207 19.83 11.18 -98.87
CA PRO A 207 19.67 12.20 -97.83
C PRO A 207 18.31 12.89 -97.91
N VAL A 208 17.27 12.26 -97.38
CA VAL A 208 15.92 12.77 -97.27
C VAL A 208 15.74 13.19 -95.82
N ARG A 209 15.71 14.51 -95.63
CA ARG A 209 15.48 15.16 -94.35
C ARG A 209 14.13 14.70 -93.81
N LEU A 210 14.14 14.00 -92.68
CA LEU A 210 12.97 13.73 -91.85
C LEU A 210 12.51 15.03 -91.17
N SER A 211 11.98 15.97 -91.95
CA SER A 211 11.42 17.23 -91.45
C SER A 211 9.89 17.21 -91.38
N CYS A 212 9.28 16.04 -91.27
CA CYS A 212 7.82 15.89 -91.20
C CYS A 212 7.37 15.34 -89.84
N ILE A 213 7.83 15.95 -88.74
CA ILE A 213 7.18 15.79 -87.42
C ILE A 213 7.23 17.14 -86.71
N GLU A 214 6.65 18.18 -87.32
CA GLU A 214 6.33 19.40 -86.59
C GLU A 214 4.89 19.82 -86.91
N SER A 215 4.13 19.99 -85.81
CA SER A 215 2.93 20.82 -85.70
C SER A 215 1.61 20.23 -86.19
N ALA A 216 0.98 19.43 -85.32
CA ALA A 216 -0.48 19.35 -85.24
C ALA A 216 -0.95 19.95 -83.89
N PRO A 217 -2.03 20.74 -83.85
CA PRO A 217 -2.53 21.33 -82.61
C PRO A 217 -3.05 20.23 -81.68
N PRO A 218 -3.05 20.43 -80.34
CA PRO A 218 -3.55 19.45 -79.40
C PRO A 218 -5.06 19.28 -79.59
N THR A 219 -5.45 18.25 -80.34
CA THR A 219 -6.81 17.72 -80.36
C THR A 219 -7.14 17.28 -78.93
N PRO A 220 -8.31 17.66 -78.37
CA PRO A 220 -8.72 17.13 -77.08
C PRO A 220 -8.75 15.61 -77.20
N LEU A 221 -7.96 14.94 -76.34
CA LEU A 221 -7.84 13.48 -76.29
C LEU A 221 -9.25 12.89 -76.14
N ARG A 222 -9.79 12.42 -77.27
CA ARG A 222 -11.01 11.64 -77.28
C ARG A 222 -10.64 10.27 -76.73
N LEU A 223 -10.86 10.10 -75.43
CA LEU A 223 -10.66 8.85 -74.70
C LEU A 223 -11.19 7.69 -75.54
N THR A 224 -10.37 6.67 -75.75
CA THR A 224 -10.79 5.49 -76.48
C THR A 224 -11.88 4.77 -75.68
N SER A 225 -12.76 3.98 -76.33
CA SER A 225 -13.83 3.25 -75.63
C SER A 225 -13.31 2.33 -74.52
N ALA A 226 -12.05 1.89 -74.62
CA ALA A 226 -11.34 1.14 -73.59
C ALA A 226 -10.98 2.01 -72.36
N ASP A 227 -10.54 3.25 -72.57
CA ASP A 227 -10.26 4.19 -71.48
C ASP A 227 -11.54 4.63 -70.76
N GLN A 228 -12.64 4.84 -71.50
CA GLN A 228 -13.96 5.12 -70.91
C GLN A 228 -14.50 3.96 -70.06
N ALA A 229 -14.15 2.71 -70.38
CA ALA A 229 -14.52 1.54 -69.59
C ALA A 229 -13.65 1.33 -68.33
N GLN A 230 -12.44 1.92 -68.27
CA GLN A 230 -11.54 1.85 -67.12
C GLN A 230 -11.80 2.92 -66.07
N ILE A 231 -12.27 4.11 -66.47
CA ILE A 231 -12.64 5.21 -65.56
C ILE A 231 -13.61 4.76 -64.43
N PRO A 232 -14.72 4.06 -64.70
CA PRO A 232 -15.62 3.61 -63.63
C PRO A 232 -14.97 2.55 -62.72
N LYS A 233 -14.03 1.74 -63.23
CA LYS A 233 -13.27 0.78 -62.41
C LYS A 233 -12.27 1.50 -61.50
N PHE A 234 -11.59 2.52 -62.01
CA PHE A 234 -10.69 3.37 -61.22
C PHE A 234 -11.46 4.15 -60.15
N GLN A 235 -12.61 4.72 -60.49
CA GLN A 235 -13.49 5.40 -59.53
C GLN A 235 -13.98 4.46 -58.43
N ARG A 236 -14.40 3.23 -58.78
CA ARG A 236 -14.78 2.21 -57.79
C ARG A 236 -13.61 1.80 -56.90
N ASN A 237 -12.42 1.62 -57.45
CA ASN A 237 -11.23 1.28 -56.67
C ASN A 237 -10.83 2.42 -55.73
N TYR A 238 -10.93 3.67 -56.19
CA TYR A 238 -10.66 4.84 -55.37
C TYR A 238 -11.70 5.00 -54.25
N GLN A 239 -12.99 4.79 -54.56
CA GLN A 239 -14.06 4.74 -53.56
C GLN A 239 -13.83 3.64 -52.53
N ALA A 240 -13.50 2.42 -52.97
CA ALA A 240 -13.20 1.31 -52.07
C ALA A 240 -11.96 1.59 -51.19
N GLN A 241 -10.93 2.26 -51.71
CA GLN A 241 -9.78 2.70 -50.91
C GLN A 241 -10.16 3.76 -49.87
N LEU A 242 -11.03 4.72 -50.23
CA LEU A 242 -11.53 5.70 -49.28
C LEU A 242 -12.40 5.07 -48.20
N GLU A 243 -13.28 4.13 -48.56
CA GLU A 243 -14.11 3.37 -47.62
C GLU A 243 -13.25 2.51 -46.69
N SER A 244 -12.23 1.84 -47.23
CA SER A 244 -11.24 1.10 -46.42
C SER A 244 -10.52 2.02 -45.44
N ARG A 245 -10.08 3.20 -45.91
CA ARG A 245 -9.39 4.18 -45.06
C ARG A 245 -10.31 4.77 -43.99
N GLN A 246 -11.58 4.99 -44.30
CA GLN A 246 -12.59 5.40 -43.33
C GLN A 246 -12.84 4.32 -42.28
N ALA A 247 -12.91 3.05 -42.68
CA ALA A 247 -13.06 1.93 -41.77
C ALA A 247 -11.84 1.78 -40.82
N GLU A 248 -10.62 1.93 -41.35
CA GLU A 248 -9.39 1.95 -40.55
C GLU A 248 -9.40 3.08 -39.52
N LEU A 249 -9.71 4.31 -39.93
CA LEU A 249 -9.78 5.47 -39.03
C LEU A 249 -10.89 5.34 -37.98
N ALA A 250 -11.99 4.68 -38.31
CA ALA A 250 -13.06 4.38 -37.36
C ALA A 250 -12.62 3.33 -36.32
N ALA A 251 -11.91 2.29 -36.75
CA ALA A 251 -11.33 1.29 -35.86
C ALA A 251 -10.27 1.90 -34.94
N GLU A 252 -9.36 2.72 -35.46
CA GLU A 252 -8.34 3.42 -34.67
C GLU A 252 -9.00 4.39 -33.65
N ASN A 253 -10.03 5.13 -34.06
CA ASN A 253 -10.80 5.95 -33.12
C ASN A 253 -11.46 5.13 -32.01
N GLN A 254 -11.96 3.94 -32.33
CA GLN A 254 -12.55 3.04 -31.33
C GLN A 254 -11.48 2.54 -30.36
N GLU A 255 -10.30 2.15 -30.86
CA GLU A 255 -9.17 1.74 -30.01
C GLU A 255 -8.68 2.89 -29.12
N LEU A 256 -8.62 4.12 -29.64
CA LEU A 256 -8.27 5.30 -28.85
C LEU A 256 -9.29 5.56 -27.74
N ARG A 257 -10.59 5.44 -28.03
CA ARG A 257 -11.65 5.55 -27.02
C ARG A 257 -11.52 4.48 -25.94
N ASP A 258 -11.25 3.24 -26.35
CA ASP A 258 -11.05 2.12 -25.43
C ASP A 258 -9.79 2.34 -24.57
N SER A 259 -8.72 2.88 -25.13
CA SER A 259 -7.49 3.21 -24.40
C SER A 259 -7.74 4.33 -23.37
N LEU A 260 -8.49 5.36 -23.76
CA LEU A 260 -8.85 6.48 -22.89
C LEU A 260 -9.77 6.01 -21.76
N PHE A 261 -10.68 5.09 -22.05
CA PHE A 261 -11.52 4.44 -21.05
C PHE A 261 -10.67 3.64 -20.03
N ARG A 262 -9.68 2.87 -20.50
CA ARG A 262 -8.75 2.14 -19.60
C ARG A 262 -7.97 3.08 -18.70
N VAL A 263 -7.45 4.19 -19.24
CA VAL A 263 -6.72 5.20 -18.46
C VAL A 263 -7.64 5.88 -17.45
N HIS A 264 -8.85 6.26 -17.85
CA HIS A 264 -9.84 6.86 -16.95
C HIS A 264 -10.21 5.93 -15.79
N ARG A 265 -10.42 4.64 -16.09
CA ARG A 265 -10.67 3.61 -15.07
C ARG A 265 -9.49 3.49 -14.09
N GLN A 266 -8.25 3.45 -14.60
CA GLN A 266 -7.06 3.38 -13.76
C GLN A 266 -6.90 4.62 -12.87
N LEU A 267 -7.17 5.83 -13.41
CA LEU A 267 -7.14 7.07 -12.64
C LEU A 267 -8.19 7.06 -11.51
N ARG A 268 -9.39 6.54 -11.77
CA ARG A 268 -10.41 6.37 -10.72
C ARG A 268 -10.03 5.33 -9.68
N GLU A 269 -9.51 4.18 -10.09
CA GLU A 269 -9.02 3.15 -9.15
C GLU A 269 -7.94 3.73 -8.23
N LEU A 270 -7.03 4.55 -8.75
CA LEU A 270 -6.05 5.29 -7.96
C LEU A 270 -6.67 6.35 -7.05
N GLN A 271 -7.70 7.08 -7.49
CA GLN A 271 -8.43 8.04 -6.65
C GLN A 271 -9.17 7.35 -5.49
N LEU A 272 -9.82 6.22 -5.75
CA LEU A 272 -10.50 5.43 -4.70
C LEU A 272 -9.49 4.86 -3.70
N LEU A 273 -8.35 4.36 -4.18
CA LEU A 273 -7.26 3.94 -3.30
C LEU A 273 -6.67 5.10 -2.49
N SER A 274 -6.60 6.30 -3.08
CA SER A 274 -6.15 7.52 -2.40
C SER A 274 -7.13 7.98 -1.32
N LEU A 275 -8.44 7.85 -1.55
CA LEU A 275 -9.47 8.17 -0.55
C LEU A 275 -9.49 7.11 0.56
N ALA A 276 -9.39 5.83 0.22
CA ALA A 276 -9.28 4.75 1.21
C ALA A 276 -8.00 4.84 2.07
N SER A 277 -6.92 5.42 1.54
CA SER A 277 -5.71 5.73 2.32
C SER A 277 -5.83 7.00 3.17
N ALA A 278 -6.78 7.89 2.86
CA ALA A 278 -7.04 9.11 3.62
C ALA A 278 -8.01 8.89 4.79
N GLU A 279 -8.78 7.80 4.80
CA GLU A 279 -9.66 7.41 5.92
C GLU A 279 -8.92 6.79 7.13
N GLN A 280 -7.58 6.82 7.14
CA GLN A 280 -6.76 6.46 8.33
C GLN A 280 -6.46 7.64 9.26
N ASP A 281 -6.87 8.86 8.92
CA ASP A 281 -6.88 10.02 9.84
C ASP A 281 -8.34 10.37 10.20
N GLU A 282 -8.65 10.38 11.49
CA GLU A 282 -10.02 10.50 12.00
C GLU A 282 -10.75 11.80 11.62
N ASN A 283 -12.09 11.67 11.52
CA ASN A 283 -13.14 12.69 11.46
C ASN A 283 -13.37 13.42 10.11
N ALA A 284 -14.25 12.83 9.29
CA ALA A 284 -15.14 13.59 8.42
C ALA A 284 -16.51 12.91 8.32
N GLU A 285 -17.38 13.22 9.28
CA GLU A 285 -18.83 13.15 9.09
C GLU A 285 -19.24 14.19 8.04
N ALA A 286 -19.90 13.75 6.95
CA ALA A 286 -21.19 14.27 6.47
C ALA A 286 -21.34 14.21 4.93
N ASP A 287 -22.46 13.61 4.53
CA ASP A 287 -23.21 13.79 3.27
C ASP A 287 -22.60 13.27 1.97
N ALA A 288 -22.58 11.94 1.83
CA ALA A 288 -22.62 11.26 0.54
C ALA A 288 -24.01 10.64 0.29
N ASN A 289 -25.05 11.47 0.22
CA ASN A 289 -26.36 11.08 -0.33
C ASN A 289 -26.34 11.18 -1.87
N GLY A 290 -25.47 10.38 -2.50
CA GLY A 290 -25.45 10.16 -3.93
C GLY A 290 -25.12 8.69 -4.15
N ASP A 291 -26.15 7.90 -4.51
CA ASP A 291 -26.03 6.48 -4.77
C ASP A 291 -24.94 6.25 -5.84
N PRO A 292 -23.80 5.60 -5.51
CA PRO A 292 -22.66 5.50 -6.42
C PRO A 292 -22.94 4.60 -7.63
N ALA A 293 -23.99 3.79 -7.56
CA ALA A 293 -24.40 2.88 -8.64
C ALA A 293 -24.95 3.62 -9.88
N ASP A 294 -25.61 4.76 -9.69
CA ASP A 294 -26.20 5.52 -10.81
C ASP A 294 -25.13 6.28 -11.61
N GLU A 295 -24.07 6.77 -10.96
CA GLU A 295 -22.95 7.43 -11.66
C GLU A 295 -22.03 6.43 -12.40
N GLU A 296 -21.98 5.17 -11.95
CA GLU A 296 -21.18 4.10 -12.53
C GLU A 296 -21.64 3.75 -13.96
N GLU A 297 -22.95 3.57 -14.17
CA GLU A 297 -23.54 3.21 -15.47
C GLU A 297 -23.66 4.42 -16.42
N LEU A 298 -23.76 5.63 -15.86
CA LEU A 298 -23.82 6.90 -16.60
C LEU A 298 -22.49 7.25 -17.28
N HIS A 299 -21.35 6.93 -16.67
CA HIS A 299 -20.03 7.27 -17.19
C HIS A 299 -19.49 6.25 -18.21
N GLU A 300 -19.84 4.96 -18.11
CA GLU A 300 -19.45 3.94 -19.09
C GLU A 300 -20.10 4.13 -20.46
N ASN A 301 -21.30 4.70 -20.49
CA ASN A 301 -22.04 4.97 -21.72
C ASN A 301 -21.72 6.35 -22.32
N LEU A 302 -21.22 7.30 -21.53
CA LEU A 302 -20.93 8.66 -22.00
C LEU A 302 -19.85 8.66 -23.09
N LEU A 303 -18.74 7.94 -22.87
CA LEU A 303 -17.58 7.94 -23.78
C LEU A 303 -17.83 7.19 -25.10
N LYS A 304 -18.93 6.42 -25.19
CA LYS A 304 -19.35 5.72 -26.40
C LYS A 304 -20.26 6.57 -27.29
N LEU A 305 -20.81 7.69 -26.81
CA LEU A 305 -21.70 8.54 -27.59
C LEU A 305 -20.94 9.32 -28.68
N PRO A 306 -21.57 9.58 -29.84
CA PRO A 306 -21.09 10.56 -30.82
C PRO A 306 -20.83 11.92 -30.15
N TYR A 307 -19.73 12.59 -30.55
CA TYR A 307 -19.24 13.82 -29.91
C TYR A 307 -20.31 14.90 -29.71
N GLN A 308 -21.20 15.09 -30.70
CA GLN A 308 -22.31 16.05 -30.63
C GLN A 308 -23.24 15.76 -29.43
N LEU A 309 -23.57 14.48 -29.21
CA LEU A 309 -24.47 14.07 -28.14
C LEU A 309 -23.79 14.08 -26.76
N LEU A 310 -22.50 13.75 -26.70
CA LEU A 310 -21.69 13.90 -25.48
C LEU A 310 -21.63 15.36 -25.06
N LYS A 311 -21.29 16.25 -26.00
CA LYS A 311 -21.19 17.69 -25.78
C LYS A 311 -22.52 18.27 -25.28
N ASP A 312 -23.62 17.97 -25.96
CA ASP A 312 -24.95 18.45 -25.57
C ASP A 312 -25.36 17.95 -24.18
N ARG A 313 -24.98 16.72 -23.81
CA ARG A 313 -25.31 16.13 -22.51
C ARG A 313 -24.46 16.73 -21.39
N LEU A 314 -23.16 16.94 -21.62
CA LEU A 314 -22.27 17.65 -20.69
C LEU A 314 -22.73 19.09 -20.48
N ASP A 315 -23.11 19.80 -21.55
CA ASP A 315 -23.63 21.16 -21.45
C ASP A 315 -24.93 21.21 -20.62
N ARG A 316 -25.81 20.21 -20.74
CA ARG A 316 -27.02 20.10 -19.89
C ARG A 316 -26.68 19.80 -18.44
N GLN A 317 -25.73 18.90 -18.17
CA GLN A 317 -25.29 18.58 -16.80
C GLN A 317 -24.61 19.77 -16.13
N LEU A 318 -23.77 20.50 -16.87
CA LEU A 318 -23.08 21.68 -16.37
C LEU A 318 -24.08 22.80 -16.08
N LYS A 319 -25.05 23.04 -16.98
CA LYS A 319 -26.15 23.97 -16.74
C LYS A 319 -26.99 23.57 -15.53
N ALA A 320 -27.39 22.31 -15.41
CA ALA A 320 -28.14 21.82 -14.25
C ALA A 320 -27.35 21.93 -12.94
N GLY A 321 -26.03 21.69 -12.96
CA GLY A 321 -25.14 21.89 -11.82
C GLY A 321 -25.02 23.36 -11.43
N CYS A 322 -24.86 24.26 -12.40
CA CYS A 322 -24.89 25.70 -12.19
C CYS A 322 -26.24 26.16 -11.63
N ASP A 323 -27.36 25.62 -12.11
CA ASP A 323 -28.70 25.96 -11.62
C ASP A 323 -28.92 25.43 -10.19
N ARG A 324 -28.39 24.24 -9.85
CA ARG A 324 -28.37 23.72 -8.46
C ARG A 324 -27.51 24.58 -7.54
N LEU A 325 -26.35 25.01 -8.01
CA LEU A 325 -25.48 25.92 -7.25
C LEU A 325 -26.13 27.29 -7.07
N ARG A 326 -26.81 27.80 -8.10
CA ARG A 326 -27.54 29.06 -8.07
C ARG A 326 -28.75 29.01 -7.15
N THR A 327 -29.45 27.88 -7.07
CA THR A 327 -30.54 27.68 -6.11
C THR A 327 -30.03 27.48 -4.68
N ARG A 328 -28.86 26.86 -4.48
CA ARG A 328 -28.19 26.78 -3.18
C ARG A 328 -27.67 28.14 -2.69
N LEU A 329 -27.09 28.93 -3.57
CA LEU A 329 -26.60 30.29 -3.27
C LEU A 329 -27.73 31.33 -3.22
N GLY A 330 -28.87 31.05 -3.87
CA GLY A 330 -30.06 31.89 -3.89
C GLY A 330 -31.08 31.60 -2.79
N GLN A 331 -30.78 30.71 -1.84
CA GLN A 331 -31.54 30.56 -0.58
C GLN A 331 -30.88 31.40 0.52
N PRO A 332 -31.21 32.70 0.67
CA PRO A 332 -30.92 33.41 1.91
C PRO A 332 -31.74 32.78 3.03
N GLY A 333 -31.08 32.49 4.15
CA GLY A 333 -31.54 31.59 5.21
C GLY A 333 -33.00 31.78 5.65
N ALA A 334 -33.79 30.72 5.52
CA ALA A 334 -35.12 30.61 6.11
C ALA A 334 -35.10 29.65 7.31
N ARG A 335 -34.45 30.05 8.41
CA ARG A 335 -34.77 29.60 9.78
C ARG A 335 -34.47 30.73 10.77
N GLY A 336 -35.49 31.51 11.12
CA GLY A 336 -35.39 32.57 12.14
C GLY A 336 -36.57 33.55 12.21
N ARG A 337 -37.72 33.07 12.70
CA ARG A 337 -38.82 33.76 13.40
C ARG A 337 -39.09 35.28 13.20
N SER A 338 -40.29 35.55 12.67
CA SER A 338 -41.39 36.32 13.27
C SER A 338 -41.18 37.78 13.72
N ALA A 339 -41.74 38.73 12.95
CA ALA A 339 -42.62 39.80 13.46
C ALA A 339 -43.39 40.48 12.31
N ASP A 340 -44.69 40.19 12.28
CA ASP A 340 -45.83 41.13 12.14
C ASP A 340 -46.02 42.06 10.92
N GLY A 341 -47.27 42.10 10.44
CA GLY A 341 -47.89 43.34 9.93
C GLY A 341 -47.99 43.59 8.42
N GLY A 342 -48.95 42.95 7.75
CA GLY A 342 -49.98 43.65 6.94
C GLY A 342 -49.67 44.26 5.56
N GLY A 343 -50.44 43.81 4.55
CA GLY A 343 -50.93 44.63 3.43
C GLY A 343 -50.13 44.57 2.12
N GLY A 344 -50.64 43.85 1.12
CA GLY A 344 -50.14 43.93 -0.27
C GLY A 344 -50.65 45.18 -1.01
N PRO A 345 -50.67 45.18 -2.36
CA PRO A 345 -49.64 44.76 -3.32
C PRO A 345 -49.28 45.93 -4.28
N ALA A 346 -48.06 45.97 -4.85
CA ALA A 346 -47.78 46.48 -6.21
C ALA A 346 -46.27 46.73 -6.46
N ALA A 347 -45.82 46.19 -7.60
CA ALA A 347 -45.04 46.85 -8.64
C ALA A 347 -43.68 47.55 -8.33
N VAL A 348 -42.69 47.08 -9.09
CA VAL A 348 -41.73 47.87 -9.89
C VAL A 348 -40.41 48.33 -9.23
N ALA A 349 -39.35 47.78 -9.84
CA ALA A 349 -38.03 48.35 -10.15
C ALA A 349 -37.08 48.78 -9.02
N GLY A 350 -35.89 48.19 -9.11
CA GLY A 350 -34.68 48.99 -9.35
C GLY A 350 -33.77 49.20 -8.14
N ALA A 351 -32.50 48.91 -8.39
CA ALA A 351 -31.31 49.32 -7.63
C ALA A 351 -30.97 48.54 -6.35
N GLY A 352 -29.74 48.01 -6.34
CA GLY A 352 -29.06 47.43 -5.19
C GLY A 352 -27.72 46.88 -5.66
N SER A 353 -26.73 47.74 -5.86
CA SER A 353 -25.72 48.12 -4.86
C SER A 353 -24.64 47.06 -4.68
N SER A 354 -23.54 47.35 -5.35
CA SER A 354 -22.16 46.98 -5.04
C SER A 354 -21.86 47.20 -3.55
N ALA A 355 -21.72 46.13 -2.76
CA ALA A 355 -21.17 46.24 -1.40
C ALA A 355 -20.55 44.95 -0.80
N SER A 356 -20.51 43.80 -1.49
CA SER A 356 -20.05 42.53 -0.87
C SER A 356 -18.71 41.96 -1.37
N ASN A 357 -18.04 42.57 -2.34
CA ASN A 357 -16.81 42.00 -2.94
C ASN A 357 -15.55 42.08 -2.04
N GLY A 358 -15.61 42.70 -0.86
CA GLY A 358 -14.46 42.87 0.02
C GLY A 358 -14.11 41.64 0.86
N GLU A 359 -15.13 40.92 1.35
CA GLU A 359 -14.95 39.83 2.31
C GLU A 359 -14.49 38.53 1.63
N ASP A 360 -15.02 38.24 0.44
CA ASP A 360 -14.59 37.09 -0.37
C ASP A 360 -13.14 37.21 -0.84
N SER A 361 -12.68 38.44 -1.13
CA SER A 361 -11.30 38.69 -1.53
C SER A 361 -10.31 38.45 -0.38
N VAL A 362 -10.69 38.77 0.86
CA VAL A 362 -9.85 38.55 2.05
C VAL A 362 -9.77 37.06 2.38
N MET A 363 -10.89 36.34 2.29
CA MET A 363 -10.93 34.91 2.55
C MET A 363 -10.14 34.10 1.50
N MET A 364 -10.24 34.47 0.22
CA MET A 364 -9.41 33.88 -0.85
C MET A 364 -7.91 34.17 -0.66
N GLN A 365 -7.56 35.36 -0.18
CA GLN A 365 -6.17 35.74 0.09
C GLN A 365 -5.59 34.96 1.28
N GLU A 366 -6.41 34.65 2.28
CA GLU A 366 -6.04 33.83 3.43
C GLU A 366 -5.88 32.36 3.04
N GLN A 367 -6.75 31.81 2.18
CA GLN A 367 -6.55 30.46 1.62
C GLN A 367 -5.26 30.36 0.79
N MET A 368 -4.97 31.39 -0.01
CA MET A 368 -3.71 31.50 -0.74
C MET A 368 -2.49 31.55 0.20
N ARG A 369 -2.61 32.22 1.35
CA ARG A 369 -1.54 32.26 2.36
C ARG A 369 -1.31 30.87 2.97
N GLN A 370 -2.38 30.18 3.36
CA GLN A 370 -2.31 28.83 3.92
C GLN A 370 -1.72 27.81 2.93
N LEU A 371 -2.06 27.91 1.65
CA LEU A 371 -1.48 27.06 0.61
C LEU A 371 0.02 27.32 0.42
N LYS A 372 0.46 28.59 0.48
CA LYS A 372 1.88 28.94 0.43
C LYS A 372 2.65 28.41 1.63
N GLU A 373 2.08 28.49 2.83
CA GLU A 373 2.70 27.93 4.04
C GLU A 373 2.80 26.40 3.96
N ARG A 374 1.76 25.72 3.46
CA ARG A 374 1.80 24.28 3.22
C ARG A 374 2.86 23.90 2.18
N LEU A 375 2.96 24.64 1.08
CA LEU A 375 4.00 24.42 0.06
C LEU A 375 5.41 24.59 0.65
N SER A 376 5.64 25.65 1.43
CA SER A 376 6.92 25.87 2.13
C SER A 376 7.25 24.72 3.10
N SER A 377 6.25 24.21 3.81
CA SER A 377 6.42 23.04 4.70
C SER A 377 6.80 21.77 3.91
N TYR A 378 6.14 21.53 2.77
CA TYR A 378 6.49 20.41 1.89
C TYR A 378 7.88 20.56 1.28
N GLU A 379 8.29 21.77 0.89
CA GLU A 379 9.64 22.06 0.41
C GLU A 379 10.70 21.75 1.47
N GLU A 380 10.49 22.19 2.72
CA GLU A 380 11.39 21.85 3.83
C GLU A 380 11.48 20.33 4.07
N LEU A 381 10.35 19.63 4.00
CA LEU A 381 10.29 18.19 4.25
C LEU A 381 10.98 17.41 3.12
N MET A 382 10.80 17.82 1.86
CA MET A 382 11.57 17.29 0.73
C MET A 382 13.06 17.55 0.90
N HIS A 383 13.47 18.74 1.35
CA HIS A 383 14.87 19.05 1.55
C HIS A 383 15.49 18.19 2.67
N ARG A 384 14.75 17.93 3.75
CA ARG A 384 15.16 16.99 4.80
C ARG A 384 15.28 15.56 4.27
N GLN A 385 14.32 15.08 3.47
CA GLN A 385 14.39 13.76 2.85
C GLN A 385 15.60 13.64 1.91
N GLU A 386 15.89 14.66 1.11
CA GLU A 386 17.05 14.70 0.23
C GLU A 386 18.37 14.62 1.02
N GLN A 387 18.46 15.31 2.16
CA GLN A 387 19.63 15.24 3.04
C GLN A 387 19.80 13.84 3.65
N LEU A 388 18.71 13.20 4.10
CA LEU A 388 18.76 11.83 4.63
C LEU A 388 19.20 10.82 3.57
N ILE A 389 18.72 10.96 2.33
CA ILE A 389 19.14 10.14 1.20
C ILE A 389 20.65 10.33 0.93
N LYS A 390 21.15 11.56 0.91
CA LYS A 390 22.59 11.83 0.76
C LYS A 390 23.41 11.19 1.87
N GLN A 391 22.94 11.26 3.12
CA GLN A 391 23.60 10.63 4.26
C GLN A 391 23.58 9.09 4.17
N SER A 392 22.48 8.49 3.74
CA SER A 392 22.37 7.04 3.58
C SER A 392 23.30 6.52 2.48
N PHE A 393 23.44 7.24 1.37
CA PHE A 393 24.40 6.93 0.32
C PHE A 393 25.84 6.98 0.84
N LEU A 394 26.21 8.02 1.61
CA LEU A 394 27.54 8.11 2.21
C LEU A 394 27.81 6.98 3.21
N ALA A 395 26.84 6.65 4.06
CA ALA A 395 26.96 5.55 5.01
C ALA A 395 27.15 4.21 4.28
N HIS A 396 26.36 3.95 3.23
CA HIS A 396 26.46 2.74 2.42
C HIS A 396 27.82 2.67 1.68
N PHE A 397 28.30 3.79 1.15
CA PHE A 397 29.61 3.89 0.51
C PHE A 397 30.76 3.55 1.48
N LEU A 398 30.72 4.10 2.70
CA LEU A 398 31.72 3.83 3.74
C LEU A 398 31.69 2.37 4.22
N LEU A 399 30.49 1.80 4.42
CA LEU A 399 30.32 0.39 4.78
C LEU A 399 30.84 -0.54 3.68
N SER A 400 30.59 -0.22 2.41
CA SER A 400 31.11 -0.96 1.26
C SER A 400 32.65 -0.93 1.21
N LYS A 401 33.25 0.25 1.42
CA LYS A 401 34.71 0.40 1.47
C LYS A 401 35.34 -0.38 2.62
N ASN A 402 34.73 -0.35 3.81
CA ASN A 402 35.17 -1.14 4.96
C ASN A 402 35.06 -2.66 4.71
N ARG A 403 33.99 -3.10 4.05
CA ARG A 403 33.82 -4.52 3.67
C ARG A 403 34.86 -4.98 2.65
N SER A 404 35.21 -4.12 1.68
CA SER A 404 36.28 -4.38 0.73
C SER A 404 37.65 -4.47 1.43
N MET A 405 37.97 -3.53 2.32
CA MET A 405 39.19 -3.53 3.12
C MET A 405 39.29 -4.76 4.03
N ALA A 406 38.19 -5.18 4.65
CA ALA A 406 38.15 -6.41 5.45
C ALA A 406 38.44 -7.66 4.58
N SER A 407 37.92 -7.72 3.36
CA SER A 407 38.20 -8.83 2.43
C SER A 407 39.67 -8.89 1.99
N LEU A 408 40.33 -7.73 1.87
CA LEU A 408 41.76 -7.61 1.57
C LEU A 408 42.63 -7.99 2.77
N ALA A 409 42.22 -7.64 4.00
CA ALA A 409 42.90 -8.05 5.23
C ALA A 409 42.82 -9.58 5.47
N SER A 410 41.68 -10.22 5.15
CA SER A 410 41.54 -11.67 5.26
C SER A 410 42.37 -12.46 4.23
N ARG A 411 42.83 -11.83 3.14
CA ARG A 411 43.68 -12.47 2.13
C ARG A 411 45.19 -12.32 2.40
N THR A 412 45.59 -11.56 3.41
CA THR A 412 47.01 -11.23 3.68
C THR A 412 47.57 -11.89 4.96
N LEU A 413 46.82 -12.78 5.61
CA LEU A 413 47.35 -13.58 6.72
C LEU A 413 47.96 -14.89 6.19
N PRO A 414 49.28 -15.12 6.36
CA PRO A 414 49.87 -16.40 6.04
C PRO A 414 49.42 -17.46 7.06
N TYR A 415 49.09 -18.63 6.54
CA TYR A 415 48.86 -19.86 7.30
C TYR A 415 50.00 -20.11 8.29
N SER A 416 49.69 -20.16 9.59
CA SER A 416 50.55 -20.80 10.58
C SER A 416 49.92 -22.12 11.00
N THR A 417 50.75 -23.14 10.91
CA THR A 417 50.53 -24.56 11.13
C THR A 417 49.97 -24.94 12.50
N THR A 418 49.20 -26.01 12.47
CA THR A 418 48.71 -26.84 13.57
C THR A 418 49.79 -27.19 14.61
N VAL A 419 49.54 -26.90 15.89
CA VAL A 419 50.12 -27.65 17.02
C VAL A 419 49.04 -27.85 18.08
N THR A 420 48.81 -29.13 18.36
CA THR A 420 48.00 -29.75 19.42
C THR A 420 48.45 -29.36 20.83
N GLY A 421 47.50 -29.09 21.73
CA GLY A 421 47.75 -29.09 23.18
C GLY A 421 46.68 -28.36 23.98
N ALA A 422 45.72 -29.10 24.52
CA ALA A 422 45.07 -28.75 25.81
C ALA A 422 46.04 -29.16 26.95
N PRO A 423 45.92 -28.70 28.23
CA PRO A 423 44.68 -28.26 28.92
C PRO A 423 44.83 -27.16 30.03
N ARG A 424 43.70 -26.89 30.72
CA ARG A 424 43.51 -26.45 32.13
C ARG A 424 43.00 -25.02 32.42
N ILE A 425 41.73 -24.98 32.82
CA ILE A 425 41.16 -24.48 34.10
C ILE A 425 42.04 -23.49 34.89
N ILE A 426 41.60 -22.23 35.01
CA ILE A 426 41.67 -21.40 36.24
C ILE A 426 40.42 -20.50 36.29
N ARG A 427 39.56 -20.74 37.30
CA ARG A 427 38.71 -19.72 37.92
C ARG A 427 39.63 -18.83 38.76
N ASP A 428 39.51 -17.51 38.68
CA ASP A 428 39.17 -16.72 39.86
C ASP A 428 38.88 -15.25 39.59
N ARG A 429 38.10 -14.72 40.53
CA ARG A 429 37.64 -13.33 40.72
C ARG A 429 38.82 -12.36 40.92
N LEU A 430 38.63 -11.09 40.55
CA LEU A 430 38.41 -9.97 41.49
C LEU A 430 38.49 -8.59 40.82
N SER A 431 37.53 -7.75 41.22
CA SER A 431 37.59 -6.30 41.49
C SER A 431 38.24 -5.33 40.50
N GLY A 432 37.40 -4.37 40.07
CA GLY A 432 37.48 -3.02 40.62
C GLY A 432 38.32 -1.98 39.87
N GLY A 433 37.65 -0.90 39.47
CA GLY A 433 38.17 0.44 39.74
C GLY A 433 38.84 1.20 38.59
N ALA A 434 38.09 2.20 38.11
CA ALA A 434 38.58 3.53 37.74
C ALA A 434 39.57 3.69 36.57
N LYS A 435 39.04 4.09 35.40
CA LYS A 435 39.61 5.19 34.58
C LYS A 435 38.48 5.99 33.91
N SER A 436 37.89 6.89 34.68
CA SER A 436 37.25 8.12 34.18
C SER A 436 38.32 9.20 34.20
N SER A 437 38.68 9.76 33.05
CA SER A 437 39.08 11.16 32.86
C SER A 437 39.90 11.30 31.57
N LEU A 438 39.29 11.73 30.47
CA LEU A 438 39.85 12.63 29.45
C LEU A 438 38.90 12.68 28.26
N LEU A 439 38.64 13.89 27.76
CA LEU A 439 37.72 14.27 26.67
C LEU A 439 36.27 14.60 27.07
N LYS A 440 36.15 15.50 28.04
CA LYS A 440 35.04 16.49 28.11
C LYS A 440 35.63 17.89 28.35
N ALA A 441 35.90 18.62 27.28
CA ALA A 441 36.05 20.09 27.30
C ALA A 441 35.98 20.66 25.87
N ARG A 442 35.20 21.73 25.70
CA ARG A 442 34.86 22.49 24.47
C ARG A 442 33.79 21.78 23.61
N TYR A 443 32.53 22.16 23.65
CA TYR A 443 32.02 23.50 23.35
C TYR A 443 30.74 23.79 24.14
N ARG A 444 30.76 24.84 24.97
CA ARG A 444 29.59 25.43 25.63
C ARG A 444 29.79 26.93 25.56
N GLN A 445 29.01 27.64 24.74
CA GLN A 445 28.54 29.01 24.98
C GLN A 445 27.76 29.55 23.77
N ARG A 446 26.43 29.69 23.94
CA ARG A 446 25.61 30.91 23.76
C ARG A 446 24.14 30.47 23.68
N THR A 447 23.40 30.50 24.80
CA THR A 447 22.51 31.61 25.25
C THR A 447 21.33 31.82 24.29
N GLY A 448 20.06 31.76 24.68
CA GLY A 448 19.50 31.87 26.02
C GLY A 448 18.03 31.45 26.13
N MET A 449 17.71 31.13 27.38
CA MET A 449 16.40 30.96 28.04
C MET A 449 15.59 32.28 28.00
N PRO A 450 14.24 32.30 28.22
CA PRO A 450 13.68 31.88 29.51
C PRO A 450 12.38 31.07 29.54
N LEU A 451 12.31 30.29 30.63
CA LEU A 451 11.14 29.76 31.32
C LEU A 451 10.09 30.84 31.68
N ALA A 452 8.82 30.45 31.63
CA ALA A 452 7.68 30.86 32.49
C ALA A 452 6.39 30.32 31.81
N MET A 453 5.35 29.77 32.43
CA MET A 453 4.97 29.48 33.81
C MET A 453 4.00 28.29 33.79
N ALA A 454 4.05 27.47 34.83
CA ALA A 454 2.97 26.56 35.18
C ALA A 454 1.96 27.31 36.07
N MET A 455 0.66 27.04 35.91
CA MET A 455 -0.35 27.10 36.98
C MET A 455 -1.54 26.18 36.62
N PRO A 456 -2.15 25.49 37.59
CA PRO A 456 -3.20 24.48 37.39
C PRO A 456 -4.61 25.06 37.61
N ILE A 457 -5.63 24.53 36.94
CA ILE A 457 -7.04 24.80 37.28
C ILE A 457 -7.86 23.50 37.29
N SER A 458 -8.66 23.42 38.35
CA SER A 458 -9.51 22.38 38.91
C SER A 458 -10.85 22.14 38.16
N MET A 459 -11.26 20.86 38.09
CA MET A 459 -12.65 20.29 38.17
C MET A 459 -13.69 20.68 37.08
N PRO A 460 -14.85 19.99 36.91
CA PRO A 460 -15.43 18.87 37.70
C PRO A 460 -15.95 17.65 36.89
N THR A 461 -16.22 16.57 37.62
CA THR A 461 -17.12 15.46 37.26
C THR A 461 -18.60 15.89 37.20
N PRO A 462 -19.46 15.22 36.40
CA PRO A 462 -20.88 15.14 36.70
C PRO A 462 -21.30 13.73 37.14
N CYS A 463 -22.11 13.74 38.20
CA CYS A 463 -22.78 12.62 38.83
C CYS A 463 -23.82 11.92 37.96
N ASP A 464 -24.12 10.70 38.38
CA ASP A 464 -25.32 9.92 38.15
C ASP A 464 -26.63 10.74 38.13
N SER A 465 -27.51 10.39 37.20
CA SER A 465 -28.95 10.44 37.42
C SER A 465 -29.61 9.20 36.80
N ARG A 466 -29.99 8.27 37.69
CA ARG A 466 -31.06 7.27 37.47
C ARG A 466 -32.39 7.97 37.24
N LEU A 467 -33.22 7.45 36.33
CA LEU A 467 -34.70 7.39 36.35
C LEU A 467 -35.09 6.43 35.20
N THR A 468 -35.38 5.15 35.48
CA THR A 468 -36.72 4.56 35.60
C THR A 468 -37.70 4.93 34.47
N SER A 469 -38.02 3.97 33.60
CA SER A 469 -39.41 3.62 33.25
C SER A 469 -39.45 2.38 32.36
N ALA A 470 -39.93 1.28 32.95
CA ALA A 470 -40.58 0.20 32.23
C ALA A 470 -42.04 0.62 31.97
N THR A 471 -42.58 0.43 30.76
CA THR A 471 -43.90 -0.16 30.49
C THR A 471 -44.20 -0.22 28.98
N THR A 472 -44.79 -1.37 28.60
CA THR A 472 -45.44 -1.75 27.31
C THR A 472 -44.58 -1.96 26.07
#